data_AF-A0A5M3MN76-F1
#
_entry.id   AF-A0A5M3MN76-F1
#
_cell.length_a   1.000
_cell.length_b   1.000
_cell.length_c   1.000
_cell.angle_alpha   90.00
_cell.angle_beta   90.00
_cell.angle_gamma   90.00
#
_symmetry.space_group_name_H-M   'P 1'
#
loop_
_entity.id
_entity.type
_entity.pdbx_description
1 polymer ?
#
loop_
_entity_poly.entity_id
_entity_poly.type
_entity_poly.pdbx_seq_one_letter_code
_entity_poly.pdbx_strand_id
1 'polypeptide(L)' 'MANLASTLWQQGKLDEAEELETQVLEARKRVLGPEHPSTLTSMANLASTLWQQGKLDEAEELETQHG' A
#
# COMPACT_ATOMS: atom_id res chain seq x y z
N MET A 1 8.92 -11.65 9.76
CA MET A 1 8.47 -10.49 10.56
C MET A 1 7.29 -9.89 9.81
N ALA A 2 6.07 -9.97 10.36
CA ALA A 2 4.95 -9.23 9.79
C ALA A 2 5.21 -7.73 10.02
N ASN A 3 5.00 -6.89 9.01
CA ASN A 3 5.02 -5.44 9.19
C ASN A 3 3.78 -5.01 10.01
N LEU A 4 3.85 -3.83 10.62
CA LEU A 4 2.74 -3.31 11.42
C LEU A 4 1.44 -3.19 10.61
N ALA A 5 1.52 -2.83 9.33
CA ALA A 5 0.37 -2.76 8.42
C ALA A 5 -0.34 -4.12 8.26
N SER A 6 0.40 -5.21 8.03
CA SER A 6 -0.19 -6.55 7.95
C SER A 6 -0.85 -6.96 9.27
N THR A 7 -0.31 -6.53 10.41
CA THR A 7 -0.94 -6.81 11.72
C THR A 7 -2.27 -6.08 11.86
N LEU A 8 -2.33 -4.81 11.44
CA LEU A 8 -3.55 -4.01 11.43
C LEU A 8 -4.60 -4.58 10.46
N TRP A 9 -4.16 -5.02 9.29
CA TRP A 9 -5.00 -5.70 8.31
C TRP A 9 -5.65 -6.97 8.88
N GLN A 10 -4.87 -7.82 9.54
CA GLN A 10 -5.38 -9.04 10.19
C GLN A 10 -6.35 -8.75 11.34
N GLN A 11 -6.26 -7.56 11.94
CA GLN A 11 -7.18 -7.11 13.00
C GLN A 11 -8.43 -6.41 12.45
N GLY A 12 -8.56 -6.28 11.12
CA GLY A 12 -9.66 -5.55 10.47
C GLY A 12 -9.54 -4.02 10.57
N LYS A 13 -8.40 -3.51 11.05
CA LYS A 13 -8.10 -2.06 11.14
C LYS A 13 -7.56 -1.57 9.80
N LEU A 14 -8.38 -1.67 8.76
CA LEU A 14 -7.95 -1.39 7.39
C LEU A 14 -7.55 0.08 7.18
N ASP A 15 -8.24 1.03 7.81
CA ASP A 15 -7.91 2.46 7.70
C ASP A 15 -6.52 2.78 8.30
N GLU A 16 -6.19 2.18 9.44
CA GLU A 16 -4.86 2.32 10.07
C GLU A 16 -3.77 1.65 9.21
N ALA A 17 -4.09 0.53 8.55
CA ALA A 17 -3.18 -0.15 7.63
C ALA A 17 -2.92 0.70 6.38
N GLU A 18 -3.97 1.26 5.77
CA GLU A 18 -3.92 2.15 4.60
C GLU A 18 -3.05 3.38 4.86
N GLU A 19 -3.27 4.07 5.99
CA GLU A 19 -2.51 5.25 6.36
C GLU A 19 -1.01 4.93 6.47
N LEU A 20 -0.68 3.83 7.15
CA LEU A 20 0.70 3.41 7.34
C LEU A 20 1.36 2.98 6.02
N GLU A 21 0.65 2.24 5.17
CA GLU A 21 1.14 1.81 3.86
C GLU A 21 1.38 2.99 2.93
N THR A 22 0.50 4.00 2.96
CA THR A 22 0.65 5.26 2.22
C THR A 22 1.90 6.02 2.65
N GLN A 23 2.14 6.18 3.96
CA GLN A 23 3.35 6.84 4.47
C GLN A 23 4.63 6.11 4.05
N VAL A 24 4.63 4.78 4.14
CA VAL A 24 5.77 3.94 3.71
C VAL A 24 5.99 4.07 2.21
N LEU A 25 4.93 4.06 1.41
CA LEU A 25 5.00 4.19 -0.03
C LEU A 25 5.65 5.52 -0.45
N GLU A 26 5.18 6.64 0.11
CA GLU A 26 5.73 7.97 -0.21
C GLU A 26 7.19 8.12 0.22
N ALA A 27 7.56 7.56 1.39
CA ALA A 27 8.96 7.52 1.81
C ALA A 27 9.84 6.71 0.84
N ARG A 28 9.35 5.55 0.37
CA ARG A 28 10.07 4.69 -0.58
C ARG A 28 10.17 5.30 -1.97
N LYS A 29 9.10 5.90 -2.49
CA LYS A 29 9.14 6.67 -3.75
C LYS A 29 10.22 7.76 -3.70
N ARG A 30 10.29 8.51 -2.60
CA ARG A 30 11.29 9.59 -2.44
C ARG A 30 12.73 9.08 -2.34
N VAL A 31 12.96 7.97 -1.64
CA VAL A 31 14.32 7.48 -1.34
C VAL A 31 14.86 6.53 -2.40
N LEU A 32 14.00 5.65 -2.91
CA LEU A 32 14.37 4.54 -3.80
C LEU A 32 13.89 4.73 -5.23
N GLY A 33 12.93 5.64 -5.45
CA GLY A 33 12.26 5.82 -6.73
C GLY A 33 11.00 4.95 -6.87
N PRO A 34 10.14 5.29 -7.85
CA PRO A 34 8.85 4.63 -8.05
C PRO A 34 8.98 3.18 -8.55
N GLU A 35 9.97 2.88 -9.40
CA GLU A 35 10.16 1.56 -10.00
C GLU A 35 10.94 0.57 -9.12
N HIS A 36 11.45 1.02 -7.96
CA HIS A 36 12.24 0.16 -7.10
C HIS A 36 11.38 -1.02 -6.57
N PRO A 37 11.88 -2.26 -6.52
CA PRO A 37 11.09 -3.43 -6.11
C PRO A 37 10.39 -3.27 -4.75
N SER A 38 11.05 -2.62 -3.79
CA SER A 38 10.44 -2.31 -2.48
C SER A 38 9.30 -1.29 -2.57
N THR A 39 9.37 -0.33 -3.48
CA THR A 39 8.28 0.63 -3.72
C THR A 39 7.09 -0.08 -4.34
N LEU A 40 7.32 -0.90 -5.38
CA LEU A 40 6.29 -1.73 -6.03
C LEU A 40 5.61 -2.69 -5.04
N THR A 41 6.39 -3.31 -4.14
CA THR A 41 5.83 -4.18 -3.07
C THR A 41 4.92 -3.39 -2.13
N SER A 42 5.28 -2.14 -1.79
CA SER A 42 4.44 -1.28 -0.96
C SER A 42 3.16 -0.86 -1.68
N MET A 43 3.21 -0.63 -2.99
CA MET A 43 2.01 -0.35 -3.80
C MET A 43 1.07 -1.55 -3.81
N ALA A 44 1.56 -2.76 -4.07
CA ALA A 44 0.74 -3.97 -4.06
C ALA A 44 0.04 -4.22 -2.70
N ASN A 45 0.74 -3.94 -1.60
CA ASN A 45 0.15 -4.04 -0.26
C ASN A 45 -0.97 -3.02 -0.06
N LEU A 46 -0.74 -1.75 -0.42
CA LEU A 46 -1.75 -0.70 -0.32
C LEU A 46 -2.98 -0.99 -1.20
N ALA A 47 -2.77 -1.44 -2.44
CA ALA A 47 -3.86 -1.88 -3.32
C ALA A 47 -4.70 -3.01 -2.69
N SER A 48 -4.04 -3.98 -2.04
CA SER A 48 -4.72 -5.08 -1.35
C SER A 48 -5.55 -4.58 -0.16
N THR A 49 -5.05 -3.59 0.60
CA THR A 49 -5.80 -2.96 1.69
C THR A 49 -7.02 -2.21 1.18
N LEU A 50 -6.86 -1.40 0.12
CA LEU A 50 -7.95 -0.66 -0.52
C LEU A 50 -9.04 -1.60 -1.08
N TRP A 51 -8.65 -2.73 -1.67
CA TRP A 51 -9.57 -3.77 -2.12
C TRP A 51 -10.43 -4.32 -0.98
N GLN A 52 -9.82 -4.57 0.19
CA GLN A 52 -10.56 -5.07 1.36
C GLN A 52 -11.52 -4.03 1.96
N GLN A 53 -11.23 -2.73 1.78
CA GLN A 53 -12.14 -1.64 2.14
C GLN A 53 -13.25 -1.41 1.11
N GLY A 54 -13.17 -2.04 -0.07
CA GLY A 54 -14.09 -1.81 -1.19
C GLY A 54 -13.77 -0.54 -2.01
N LYS A 55 -12.59 0.07 -1.82
CA LYS A 55 -12.09 1.22 -2.57
C LYS A 55 -11.42 0.78 -3.87
N LEU A 56 -12.19 0.19 -4.78
CA LEU A 56 -11.67 -0.43 -6.00
C LEU A 56 -11.04 0.60 -6.95
N ASP A 57 -11.64 1.78 -7.08
CA ASP A 57 -11.15 2.84 -7.97
C ASP A 57 -9.75 3.33 -7.53
N GLU A 58 -9.55 3.52 -6.22
CA GLU A 58 -8.26 3.94 -5.66
C GLU A 58 -7.19 2.86 -5.84
N ALA A 59 -7.56 1.59 -5.71
CA ALA A 59 -6.64 0.48 -5.94
C ALA A 59 -6.24 0.35 -7.42
N GLU A 60 -7.19 0.53 -8.35
CA GLU A 60 -6.91 0.52 -9.78
C GLU A 60 -6.01 1.69 -10.18
N GLU A 61 -6.25 2.89 -9.64
CA GLU A 61 -5.37 4.04 -9.87
C GLU A 61 -3.94 3.74 -9.40
N LEU A 62 -3.80 3.08 -8.24
CA LEU A 62 -2.50 2.73 -7.69
C LEU A 62 -1.74 1.72 -8.58
N GLU A 63 -2.44 0.76 -9.20
CA GLU A 63 -1.82 -0.22 -10.11
C GLU A 63 -1.55 0.37 -11.51
N THR A 64 -2.38 1.30 -11.99
CA THR A 64 -2.28 1.86 -13.34
C THR A 64 -1.27 3.01 -13.47
N GLN A 65 -0.82 3.62 -12.38
CA GLN A 65 0.25 4.64 -12.39
C GLN A 65 1.62 4.14 -12.92
N HIS A 66 1.75 2.85 -13.26
CA HIS A 66 2.95 2.24 -13.84
C HIS A 66 2.80 1.73 -15.30
N GLY A 67 1.70 2.06 -15.99
CA GLY A 67 1.46 1.71 -17.40
C GLY A 67 2.13 2.62 -18.43
#